data_AF-A0A350YRV5-F1
#
_entry.id   AF-A0A350YRV5-F1
#
_cell.length_a   1.000
_cell.length_b   1.000
_cell.length_c   1.000
_cell.angle_alpha   90.00
_cell.angle_beta   90.00
_cell.angle_gamma   90.00
#
_symmetry.space_group_name_H-M   'P 1'
#
loop_
_entity.id
_entity.type
_entity.pdbx_description
1 polymer ?
#
loop_
_entity_poly.entity_id
_entity_poly.type
_entity_poly.pdbx_seq_one_letter_code
_entity_poly.pdbx_strand_id
1 'polypeptide(L)'
;MYRLLITSILLAICNYISSQSLLVNVIDYGAVNDGKTINTKEIQKAIDDCAKKGGGTVHFPAGRYVTGTIFLKNFITINLESGAV
;
A
#
# COMPACT_ATOMS: atom_id res chain seq x y z
N MET A 1 25.61 33.02 -3.07
CA MET A 1 24.14 33.16 -3.23
C MET A 1 23.51 31.91 -3.88
N TYR A 2 24.00 31.43 -5.03
CA TYR A 2 23.44 30.22 -5.70
C TYR A 2 23.53 28.90 -4.89
N ARG A 3 24.56 28.72 -4.06
CA ARG A 3 24.73 27.52 -3.22
C ARG A 3 23.66 27.37 -2.12
N LEU A 4 23.06 28.47 -1.66
CA LEU A 4 21.95 28.46 -0.69
C LEU A 4 20.59 28.16 -1.37
N LEU A 5 20.41 28.63 -2.60
CA LEU A 5 19.23 28.33 -3.41
C LEU A 5 19.15 26.85 -3.82
N ILE A 6 20.29 26.25 -4.18
CA ILE A 6 20.35 24.82 -4.54
C ILE A 6 20.00 23.95 -3.32
N THR A 7 20.48 24.30 -2.12
CA THR A 7 20.18 23.55 -0.90
C THR A 7 18.71 23.64 -0.47
N SER A 8 18.08 24.82 -0.61
CA SER A 8 16.66 24.97 -0.28
C SER A 8 15.76 24.21 -1.25
N ILE A 9 16.13 24.16 -2.53
CA ILE A 9 15.39 23.41 -3.56
C ILE A 9 15.53 21.90 -3.32
N LEU A 10 16.73 21.41 -2.97
CA LEU A 10 16.96 20.00 -2.68
C LEU A 10 16.13 19.52 -1.46
N LEU A 11 16.05 20.32 -0.40
CA LEU A 11 15.28 20.00 0.80
C LEU A 11 13.76 19.95 0.52
N ALA A 12 13.25 20.87 -0.30
CA ALA A 12 11.85 20.89 -0.71
C ALA A 12 11.49 19.65 -1.55
N ILE A 13 12.37 19.24 -2.46
CA ILE A 13 12.19 18.04 -3.28
C ILE A 13 12.18 16.76 -2.42
N CYS A 14 13.09 16.63 -1.45
CA CYS A 14 13.12 15.48 -0.55
C CYS A 14 11.82 15.33 0.26
N ASN A 15 11.25 16.43 0.76
CA ASN A 15 9.99 16.39 1.51
C ASN A 15 8.79 15.97 0.64
N TYR A 16 8.79 16.35 -0.64
CA TYR A 16 7.73 15.97 -1.58
C TYR A 16 7.73 14.47 -1.89
N ILE A 17 8.91 13.87 -2.04
CA ILE A 17 9.08 12.43 -2.32
C ILE A 17 8.57 11.58 -1.14
N SER A 18 8.76 12.05 0.11
CA SER A 18 8.30 11.34 1.31
C SER A 18 6.78 11.44 1.55
N SER A 19 6.06 12.33 0.86
CA SER A 19 4.63 12.56 1.08
C SER A 19 3.71 11.79 0.13
N GLN A 20 4.25 10.99 -0.80
CA GLN A 20 3.43 10.20 -1.72
C GLN A 20 2.95 8.92 -1.01
N SER A 21 1.64 8.82 -0.74
CA SER A 21 1.09 7.59 -0.15
C SER A 21 1.29 6.42 -1.10
N LEU A 22 1.99 5.38 -0.66
CA LEU A 22 2.17 4.16 -1.45
C LEU A 22 0.82 3.45 -1.61
N LEU A 23 0.33 3.31 -2.84
CA LEU A 23 -0.84 2.49 -3.16
C LEU A 23 -0.37 1.13 -3.68
N VAL A 24 -0.83 0.06 -3.05
CA VAL A 24 -0.51 -1.32 -3.40
C VAL A 24 -1.78 -2.09 -3.69
N ASN A 25 -1.89 -2.68 -4.88
CA ASN A 25 -3.01 -3.55 -5.22
C ASN A 25 -2.72 -4.99 -4.77
N VAL A 26 -3.67 -5.63 -4.08
CA VAL A 26 -3.52 -7.02 -3.63
C VAL A 26 -3.39 -8.02 -4.78
N ILE A 27 -3.92 -7.70 -5.97
CA ILE A 27 -3.82 -8.56 -7.15
C ILE A 27 -2.37 -8.63 -7.65
N ASP A 28 -1.59 -7.55 -7.53
CA ASP A 28 -0.16 -7.54 -7.88
C ASP A 28 0.67 -8.48 -6.98
N TYR A 29 0.11 -8.83 -5.82
CA TYR A 29 0.70 -9.74 -4.84
C TYR A 29 0.22 -11.19 -5.02
N GLY A 30 -0.62 -11.45 -6.02
CA GLY A 30 -1.15 -12.77 -6.34
C GLY A 30 -2.49 -13.09 -5.70
N ALA A 31 -3.18 -12.11 -5.10
CA ALA A 31 -4.54 -12.34 -4.63
C ALA A 31 -5.48 -12.59 -5.81
N VAL A 32 -6.40 -13.53 -5.64
CA VAL A 32 -7.39 -13.96 -6.63
C VAL A 32 -8.77 -13.73 -6.02
N ASN A 33 -9.60 -12.95 -6.70
CA ASN A 33 -10.89 -12.48 -6.23
C ASN A 33 -12.08 -13.38 -6.65
N ASP A 34 -11.84 -14.70 -6.75
CA ASP A 34 -12.79 -15.71 -7.24
C ASP A 34 -13.76 -16.25 -6.16
N GLY A 35 -13.60 -15.82 -4.91
CA GLY A 35 -14.38 -16.28 -3.77
C GLY A 35 -14.11 -17.72 -3.34
N LYS A 36 -13.03 -18.34 -3.81
CA LYS A 36 -12.64 -19.73 -3.50
C LYS A 36 -11.18 -19.83 -3.05
N THR A 37 -10.31 -19.07 -3.68
CA THR A 37 -8.88 -19.08 -3.42
C THR A 37 -8.57 -18.35 -2.12
N ILE A 38 -7.81 -19.01 -1.23
CA ILE A 38 -7.39 -18.40 0.04
C ILE A 38 -6.23 -17.44 -0.24
N ASN A 39 -6.43 -16.15 0.02
CA ASN A 39 -5.47 -15.07 -0.28
C ASN A 39 -4.71 -14.54 0.96
N THR A 40 -4.78 -15.25 2.10
CA THR A 40 -4.25 -14.77 3.38
C THR A 40 -2.77 -14.40 3.29
N LYS A 41 -1.96 -15.17 2.56
CA LYS A 41 -0.50 -14.94 2.47
C LYS A 41 -0.19 -13.73 1.58
N GLU A 42 -0.93 -13.60 0.50
CA GLU A 42 -0.79 -12.57 -0.53
C GLU A 42 -1.18 -11.21 0.05
N ILE A 43 -2.30 -11.17 0.78
CA ILE A 43 -2.76 -9.96 1.50
C ILE A 43 -1.77 -9.58 2.60
N GLN A 44 -1.30 -10.54 3.41
CA GLN A 44 -0.31 -10.23 4.46
C GLN A 44 1.00 -9.70 3.86
N LYS A 45 1.45 -10.26 2.73
CA LYS A 45 2.64 -9.78 2.02
C LYS A 45 2.47 -8.34 1.52
N ALA A 46 1.29 -7.99 0.98
CA ALA A 46 0.98 -6.62 0.57
C ALA A 46 1.08 -5.64 1.75
N ILE A 47 0.52 -6.00 2.90
CA ILE A 47 0.57 -5.20 4.14
C ILE A 47 2.01 -5.07 4.65
N ASP A 48 2.76 -6.16 4.68
CA ASP A 48 4.14 -6.18 5.17
C ASP A 48 5.05 -5.28 4.33
N ASP A 49 4.89 -5.32 3.00
CA ASP A 49 5.69 -4.49 2.09
C ASP A 49 5.28 -3.02 2.12
N CYS A 50 3.99 -2.71 2.29
CA CYS A 50 3.55 -1.34 2.57
C CYS A 50 4.16 -0.80 3.87
N ALA A 51 4.13 -1.59 4.93
CA ALA A 51 4.65 -1.15 6.22
C ALA A 51 6.17 -0.93 6.20
N LYS A 52 6.93 -1.80 5.50
CA LYS A 52 8.38 -1.62 5.31
C LYS A 52 8.73 -0.31 4.61
N LYS A 53 7.84 0.19 3.74
CA LYS A 53 8.01 1.43 2.99
C LYS A 53 7.54 2.68 3.74
N GLY A 54 7.17 2.56 5.02
CA GLY A 54 6.74 3.68 5.86
C GLY A 54 5.23 3.86 5.94
N GLY A 55 4.44 2.91 5.45
CA GLY A 55 2.98 2.98 5.43
C GLY A 55 2.43 3.18 4.02
N GLY A 56 1.10 3.18 3.91
CA GLY A 56 0.41 3.31 2.62
C GLY A 56 -1.00 2.72 2.63
N THR A 57 -1.53 2.54 1.44
CA THR A 57 -2.88 2.05 1.19
C THR A 57 -2.83 0.73 0.45
N VAL A 58 -3.39 -0.32 1.05
CA VAL A 58 -3.61 -1.61 0.39
C VAL A 58 -5.00 -1.58 -0.25
N HIS A 59 -5.03 -1.65 -1.56
CA HIS A 59 -6.24 -1.56 -2.38
C HIS A 59 -6.74 -2.95 -2.79
N PHE A 60 -8.04 -3.16 -2.59
CA PHE A 60 -8.79 -4.34 -2.96
C PHE A 60 -9.79 -3.96 -4.04
N PRO A 61 -9.55 -4.36 -5.30
CA PRO A 61 -10.51 -4.22 -6.38
C PRO A 61 -11.82 -4.95 -6.08
N ALA A 62 -12.87 -4.67 -6.86
CA ALA A 62 -14.13 -5.41 -6.76
C ALA A 62 -13.92 -6.93 -6.92
N GLY A 63 -14.61 -7.73 -6.10
CA GLY A 63 -14.56 -9.19 -6.15
C GLY A 63 -14.64 -9.85 -4.77
N ARG A 64 -14.50 -11.18 -4.72
CA ARG A 64 -14.67 -11.96 -3.49
C ARG A 64 -13.33 -12.50 -3.01
N TYR A 65 -12.87 -12.08 -1.83
CA TYR A 65 -11.58 -12.48 -1.27
C TYR A 65 -11.77 -13.42 -0.09
N VAL A 66 -11.29 -14.66 -0.21
CA VAL A 66 -11.30 -15.59 0.92
C VAL A 66 -10.01 -15.38 1.70
N THR A 67 -10.11 -14.90 2.93
CA THR A 67 -8.96 -14.69 3.79
C THR A 67 -9.20 -15.24 5.19
N GLY A 68 -8.12 -15.70 5.82
CA GLY A 68 -8.07 -15.91 7.25
C GLY A 68 -7.73 -14.62 7.99
N THR A 69 -7.22 -14.76 9.21
CA THR A 69 -6.76 -13.63 10.02
C THR A 69 -5.64 -12.86 9.31
N ILE A 70 -5.78 -11.53 9.28
CA ILE A 70 -4.79 -10.61 8.75
C ILE A 70 -4.28 -9.72 9.88
N PHE A 71 -2.97 -9.53 9.95
CA PHE A 71 -2.33 -8.69 10.95
C PHE A 71 -2.01 -7.31 10.35
N LEU A 72 -2.75 -6.30 10.79
CA LEU A 72 -2.49 -4.92 10.41
C LEU A 72 -1.22 -4.38 11.08
N LYS A 73 -0.57 -3.46 10.37
CA LYS A 73 0.62 -2.72 10.83
C LYS A 73 0.32 -1.23 10.90
N ASN A 74 1.23 -0.47 11.52
CA ASN A 74 1.09 0.98 11.65
C ASN A 74 1.08 1.67 10.29
N PHE A 75 0.30 2.75 10.18
CA PHE A 75 0.20 3.59 8.98
C PHE A 75 -0.29 2.84 7.72
N ILE A 76 -1.08 1.79 7.89
CA ILE A 76 -1.74 1.06 6.81
C ILE A 76 -3.21 1.46 6.72
N THR A 77 -3.63 1.82 5.50
CA THR A 77 -5.04 2.01 5.14
C THR A 77 -5.49 0.84 4.29
N ILE A 78 -6.66 0.28 4.60
CA ILE A 78 -7.31 -0.73 3.75
C ILE A 78 -8.37 -0.01 2.90
N ASN A 79 -8.19 -0.04 1.59
CA ASN A 79 -9.12 0.56 0.63
C ASN A 79 -9.89 -0.55 -0.10
N LEU A 80 -11.15 -0.73 0.28
CA LEU A 80 -12.06 -1.68 -0.36
C LEU A 80 -12.86 -0.95 -1.44
N GLU A 81 -12.70 -1.35 -2.69
CA GLU A 81 -13.54 -0.83 -3.78
C GLU A 81 -14.99 -1.31 -3.60
N SER A 82 -15.94 -0.56 -4.18
CA SER A 82 -17.33 -0.99 -4.23
C SER A 82 -17.45 -2.38 -4.87
N GLY A 83 -17.97 -3.35 -4.12
CA GLY A 83 -18.11 -4.73 -4.56
C GLY A 83 -16.97 -5.66 -4.15
N ALA A 84 -15.97 -5.17 -3.41
CA ALA A 84 -15.02 -6.02 -2.69
C ALA A 84 -15.69 -6.61 -1.44
N VAL A 85 -15.70 -7.94 -1.31
CA VAL A 85 -16.30 -8.68 -0.18
C VAL A 85 -15.45 -9.84 0.29
#